data_AF-A0A8C8VK06-F1
#
_entry.id   AF-A0A8C8VK06-F1
#
_cell.length_a   1.000
_cell.length_b   1.000
_cell.length_c   1.000
_cell.angle_alpha   90.00
_cell.angle_beta   90.00
_cell.angle_gamma   90.00
#
_symmetry.space_group_name_H-M   'P 1'
#
loop_
_entity.id
_entity.type
_entity.pdbx_description
1 polymer ?
#
loop_
_entity_poly.entity_id
_entity_poly.type
_entity_poly.pdbx_seq_one_letter_code
_entity_poly.pdbx_strand_id
1 'polypeptide(L)'
;MKLRRNVYGNTDSGEDLYYRFRHTYQGPHERLSDFVRRLEDLLQQVVRKEGIPTKHIDSVRLDQILRGTREDGLMLWRLQLRERAPNPPPFHSLIREIREEEDRFSLADAVVPPKKESRSPYASPVVVVRKKSGKVRMCVDYRTLNRRT
;
A
#
# COMPACT_ATOMS: atom_id res chain seq x y z
N MET A 1 20.10 6.57 -20.31
CA MET A 1 21.19 6.74 -19.32
C MET A 1 20.99 5.75 -18.17
N LYS A 2 21.87 4.75 -18.03
CA LYS A 2 21.90 3.80 -16.91
C LYS A 2 22.91 4.34 -15.90
N LEU A 3 22.48 4.78 -14.72
CA LEU A 3 23.38 5.23 -13.67
C LEU A 3 23.97 4.02 -12.92
N ARG A 4 25.30 4.07 -12.80
CA ARG A 4 26.24 3.10 -12.22
C ARG A 4 25.76 2.48 -10.91
N ARG A 5 25.92 1.14 -10.82
CA ARG A 5 26.19 0.47 -9.53
C ARG A 5 27.48 1.07 -8.97
N ASN A 6 27.38 1.70 -7.80
CA ASN A 6 28.53 2.23 -7.08
C ASN A 6 29.34 1.07 -6.49
N VAL A 7 30.64 1.02 -6.78
CA VAL A 7 31.61 -0.04 -6.39
C VAL A 7 32.62 0.50 -5.36
N TYR A 8 32.33 1.63 -4.71
CA TYR A 8 33.16 2.15 -3.63
C TYR A 8 32.45 1.92 -2.29
N GLY A 9 33.17 1.35 -1.32
CA GLY A 9 32.67 1.03 0.01
C GLY A 9 31.89 2.20 0.60
N ASN A 10 30.75 1.89 1.20
CA ASN A 10 29.75 2.87 1.60
C ASN A 10 30.31 3.82 2.70
N THR A 11 30.83 4.99 2.32
CA THR A 11 31.35 6.04 3.23
C THR A 11 30.27 7.01 3.68
N ASP A 12 29.02 6.57 3.72
CA ASP A 12 27.92 7.48 4.01
C ASP A 12 28.00 8.00 5.44
N SER A 13 27.92 9.32 5.58
CA SER A 13 27.75 9.98 6.86
C SER A 13 26.37 9.65 7.45
N GLY A 14 26.21 9.81 8.78
CA GLY A 14 24.90 9.71 9.43
C GLY A 14 23.87 10.66 8.80
N GLU A 15 24.32 11.82 8.31
CA GLU A 15 23.48 12.81 7.61
C GLU A 15 23.02 12.32 6.23
N ASP A 16 23.91 11.71 5.44
CA ASP A 16 23.57 11.14 4.12
C ASP A 16 22.56 9.99 4.24
N LEU A 17 22.72 9.17 5.28
CA LEU A 17 21.79 8.09 5.59
C LEU A 17 20.45 8.66 6.06
N TYR A 18 20.46 9.72 6.87
CA TYR A 18 19.23 10.36 7.34
C TYR A 18 18.47 11.04 6.19
N TYR A 19 19.18 11.70 5.28
CA TYR A 19 18.60 12.24 4.05
C TYR A 19 17.91 11.14 3.24
N ARG A 20 18.57 9.99 3.05
CA ARG A 20 17.96 8.83 2.37
C ARG A 20 16.74 8.29 3.09
N PHE A 21 16.81 8.13 4.40
CA PHE A 21 15.68 7.74 5.23
C PHE A 21 14.49 8.68 4.99
N ARG A 22 14.71 10.00 4.98
CA ARG A 22 13.68 11.01 4.75
C ARG A 22 13.07 11.00 3.35
N HIS A 23 13.81 10.50 2.36
CA HIS A 23 13.36 10.38 0.96
C HIS A 23 12.98 8.95 0.59
N THR A 24 12.72 8.09 1.59
CA THR A 24 12.22 6.74 1.36
C THR A 24 10.70 6.76 1.35
N TYR A 25 10.13 6.32 0.23
CA TYR A 25 8.69 6.21 0.00
C TYR A 25 8.31 4.76 -0.28
N GLN A 26 7.06 4.44 -0.01
CA GLN A 26 6.46 3.16 -0.36
C GLN A 26 6.33 3.05 -1.88
N GLY A 27 6.90 1.98 -2.44
CA GLY A 27 6.86 1.70 -3.86
C GLY A 27 5.48 1.29 -4.36
N PRO A 28 5.27 1.27 -5.69
CA PRO A 28 4.05 0.72 -6.27
C PRO A 28 3.94 -0.76 -5.92
N HIS A 29 2.78 -1.17 -5.41
CA HIS A 29 2.49 -2.54 -4.96
C HIS A 29 3.38 -3.08 -3.83
N GLU A 30 4.19 -2.25 -3.19
CA GLU A 30 4.92 -2.63 -1.98
C GLU A 30 3.94 -2.72 -0.80
N ARG A 31 3.97 -3.82 -0.05
CA ARG A 31 3.20 -3.93 1.20
C ARG A 31 3.69 -2.89 2.20
N LEU A 32 2.79 -2.41 3.07
CA LEU A 32 3.16 -1.44 4.09
C LEU A 32 4.21 -2.04 5.05
N SER A 33 4.08 -3.32 5.41
CA SER A 33 5.05 -3.98 6.29
C SER A 33 6.43 -4.13 5.67
N ASP A 34 6.55 -4.26 4.35
CA ASP A 34 7.84 -4.36 3.66
C ASP A 34 8.51 -2.98 3.53
N PHE A 35 7.73 -1.95 3.20
CA PHE A 35 8.19 -0.56 3.27
C PHE A 35 8.72 -0.21 4.65
N VAL A 36 7.98 -0.53 5.72
CA VAL A 36 8.37 -0.22 7.10
C VAL A 36 9.61 -0.99 7.54
N ARG A 37 9.83 -2.22 7.08
CA ARG A 37 11.09 -2.95 7.34
C ARG A 37 12.29 -2.29 6.67
N ARG A 38 12.18 -1.99 5.38
CA ARG A 38 13.23 -1.30 4.63
C ARG A 38 13.56 0.06 5.24
N LEU A 39 12.54 0.76 5.71
CA LEU A 39 12.69 2.02 6.43
C LEU A 39 13.41 1.84 7.77
N GLU A 40 13.09 0.79 8.53
CA GLU A 40 13.76 0.43 9.78
C GLU A 40 15.24 0.08 9.57
N ASP A 41 15.56 -0.69 8.53
CA ASP A 41 16.95 -1.05 8.20
C ASP A 41 17.80 0.19 7.91
N LEU A 42 17.22 1.22 7.27
CA LEU A 42 17.87 2.52 7.07
C LEU A 42 18.00 3.28 8.38
N LEU A 43 16.94 3.33 9.19
CA LEU A 43 16.94 4.05 10.47
C LEU A 43 17.98 3.48 11.44
N GLN A 44 18.15 2.16 11.50
CA GLN A 44 19.18 1.52 12.31
C GLN A 44 20.60 1.88 11.84
N GLN A 45 20.81 2.03 10.53
CA GLN A 45 22.08 2.54 10.00
C GLN A 45 22.33 3.99 10.39
N VAL A 46 21.30 4.85 10.35
CA VAL A 46 21.39 6.24 10.80
C VAL A 46 21.79 6.31 12.28
N VAL A 47 21.14 5.52 13.14
CA VAL A 47 21.43 5.47 14.58
C VAL A 47 22.85 5.00 14.85
N ARG A 48 23.31 3.94 14.16
CA ARG A 48 24.70 3.44 14.28
C ARG A 48 25.75 4.45 13.87
N LYS A 49 25.41 5.39 12.99
CA LYS A 49 26.27 6.48 12.52
C LYS A 49 25.98 7.80 13.21
N GLU A 50 25.24 7.76 14.33
CA GLU A 50 24.89 8.91 15.16
C GLU A 50 24.16 10.04 14.41
N GLY A 51 23.49 9.72 13.30
CA GLY A 51 22.72 10.70 12.52
C GLY A 51 21.46 11.20 13.25
N ILE A 52 20.97 10.46 14.24
CA ILE A 52 19.89 10.88 15.16
C ILE A 52 20.11 10.30 16.58
N PRO A 53 19.61 10.97 17.63
CA PRO A 53 19.58 10.42 18.98
C PRO A 53 18.61 9.23 19.13
N THR A 54 18.96 8.25 19.95
CA THR A 54 18.15 7.03 20.20
C THR A 54 16.74 7.33 20.74
N LYS A 55 16.59 8.40 21.53
CA LYS A 55 15.30 8.87 22.06
C LYS A 55 14.28 9.30 20.98
N HIS A 56 14.72 9.54 19.75
CA HIS A 56 13.87 10.01 18.66
C HIS A 56 13.57 8.93 17.61
N ILE A 57 14.05 7.70 17.80
CA ILE A 57 13.90 6.61 16.82
C ILE A 57 12.42 6.36 16.50
N ASP A 58 11.58 6.14 17.52
CA ASP A 58 10.18 5.78 17.31
C ASP A 58 9.37 6.94 16.69
N SER A 59 9.66 8.18 17.10
CA SER A 59 8.97 9.36 16.56
C SER A 59 9.36 9.67 15.12
N VAL A 60 10.65 9.59 14.81
CA VAL A 60 11.18 9.79 13.45
C VAL A 60 10.68 8.68 12.51
N ARG A 61 10.64 7.43 12.98
CA ARG A 61 10.03 6.33 12.23
C ARG A 61 8.58 6.64 11.89
N LEU A 62 7.77 6.96 12.89
CA LEU A 62 6.34 7.18 12.69
C LEU A 62 6.07 8.39 11.77
N ASP A 63 6.81 9.49 11.94
CA ASP A 63 6.72 10.66 11.04
C ASP A 63 7.01 10.27 9.59
N GLN A 64 8.06 9.47 9.35
CA GLN A 64 8.41 9.04 8.00
C GLN A 64 7.42 8.02 7.43
N ILE A 65 6.79 7.17 8.26
CA ILE A 65 5.71 6.29 7.80
C ILE A 65 4.51 7.12 7.35
N LEU A 66 4.10 8.11 8.14
CA LEU A 66 2.95 8.97 7.81
C LEU A 66 3.17 9.79 6.53
N ARG A 67 4.42 10.17 6.23
CA ARG A 67 4.79 10.91 5.01
C ARG A 67 5.08 10.01 3.81
N GLY A 68 5.68 8.86 4.06
CA GLY A 68 6.24 7.97 3.03
C GLY A 68 5.28 6.91 2.50
N THR A 69 4.15 6.68 3.20
CA THR A 69 3.09 5.77 2.73
C THR A 69 2.34 6.40 1.56
N ARG A 70 1.90 5.57 0.60
CA ARG A 70 1.12 6.03 -0.58
C ARG A 70 -0.21 6.67 -0.17
N GLU A 71 -0.78 7.47 -1.09
CA GLU A 71 -2.01 8.26 -0.88
C GLU A 71 -3.24 7.43 -0.45
N ASP A 72 -3.24 6.11 -0.71
CA ASP A 72 -4.24 5.16 -0.20
C ASP A 72 -4.03 4.86 1.30
N GLY A 73 -4.16 5.90 2.14
CA GLY A 73 -3.91 5.88 3.58
C GLY A 73 -4.91 5.08 4.43
N LEU A 74 -5.66 4.14 3.84
CA LEU A 74 -6.63 3.32 4.56
C LEU A 74 -5.99 2.56 5.71
N MET A 75 -4.80 1.98 5.47
CA MET A 75 -4.04 1.25 6.50
C MET A 75 -3.61 2.18 7.65
N LEU A 76 -3.13 3.39 7.33
CA LEU A 76 -2.73 4.38 8.35
C LEU A 76 -3.93 4.81 9.21
N TRP A 77 -5.10 4.94 8.59
CA TRP A 77 -6.34 5.28 9.28
C TRP A 77 -6.80 4.15 10.19
N ARG A 78 -6.84 2.90 9.69
CA ARG A 78 -7.26 1.73 10.49
C ARG A 78 -6.38 1.49 11.71
N LEU A 79 -5.08 1.74 11.58
CA LEU A 79 -4.09 1.61 12.64
C LEU A 79 -3.97 2.86 13.53
N GLN A 80 -4.75 3.91 13.25
CA GLN A 80 -4.79 5.18 14.00
C GLN A 80 -3.40 5.83 14.15
N LEU A 81 -2.53 5.67 13.14
CA LEU A 81 -1.12 6.04 13.27
C LEU A 81 -0.89 7.54 13.44
N ARG A 82 -1.83 8.38 12.96
CA ARG A 82 -1.77 9.84 13.15
C ARG A 82 -2.01 10.24 14.61
N GLU A 83 -2.93 9.57 15.29
CA GLU A 83 -3.29 9.85 16.69
C GLU A 83 -2.18 9.41 17.66
N ARG A 84 -1.38 8.41 17.25
CA ARG A 84 -0.24 7.89 18.01
C ARG A 84 1.03 8.72 17.81
N ALA A 85 1.04 9.73 16.94
CA ALA A 85 2.22 10.57 16.69
C ALA A 85 2.86 11.19 17.95
N PRO A 86 2.09 11.65 18.98
CA PRO A 86 2.67 12.16 20.22
C PRO A 86 3.35 11.10 21.09
N ASN A 87 2.92 9.84 20.99
CA ASN A 87 3.46 8.72 21.75
C ASN A 87 3.57 7.47 20.85
N PRO A 88 4.60 7.42 19.99
CA PRO A 88 4.73 6.40 18.96
C PRO A 88 4.98 5.02 19.59
N PRO A 89 4.40 3.94 19.02
CA PRO A 89 4.70 2.59 19.45
C PRO A 89 6.13 2.18 19.06
N PRO A 90 6.74 1.23 19.79
CA PRO A 90 8.01 0.64 19.39
C PRO A 90 7.84 -0.20 18.12
N PHE A 91 8.93 -0.37 17.37
CA PHE A 91 8.94 -1.06 16.06
C PHE A 91 8.26 -2.42 16.07
N HIS A 92 8.57 -3.27 17.05
CA HIS A 92 8.09 -4.65 17.10
C HIS A 92 6.56 -4.72 17.21
N SER A 93 5.95 -3.84 18.01
CA SER A 93 4.49 -3.74 18.14
C SER A 93 3.87 -3.23 16.84
N LEU A 94 4.46 -2.18 16.25
CA LEU A 94 3.98 -1.55 15.02
C LEU A 94 4.01 -2.52 13.82
N ILE A 95 5.20 -2.97 13.42
CA ILE A 95 5.50 -4.39 13.23
C ILE A 95 4.33 -5.36 12.98
N ARG A 96 3.96 -5.96 14.12
CA ARG A 96 2.93 -6.97 14.28
C ARG A 96 1.56 -6.45 13.88
N GLU A 97 1.16 -5.29 14.38
CA GLU A 97 -0.16 -4.69 14.11
C GLU A 97 -0.38 -4.44 12.60
N ILE A 98 0.64 -3.95 11.90
CA ILE A 98 0.58 -3.76 10.45
C ILE A 98 0.35 -5.10 9.74
N ARG A 99 1.10 -6.15 10.10
CA ARG A 99 0.94 -7.48 9.49
C ARG A 99 -0.46 -8.04 9.71
N GLU A 100 -0.97 -7.96 10.94
CA GLU A 100 -2.31 -8.44 11.29
C GLU A 100 -3.40 -7.72 10.47
N GLU A 101 -3.28 -6.40 10.27
CA GLU A 101 -4.24 -5.65 9.47
C GLU A 101 -4.10 -5.95 7.96
N GLU A 102 -2.88 -6.14 7.45
CA GLU A 102 -2.65 -6.57 6.07
C GLU A 102 -3.26 -7.94 5.79
N ASP A 103 -3.11 -8.88 6.72
CA ASP A 103 -3.67 -10.23 6.61
C ASP A 103 -5.21 -10.17 6.67
N ARG A 104 -5.77 -9.33 7.54
CA ARG A 104 -7.23 -9.08 7.59
C ARG A 104 -7.75 -8.50 6.26
N PHE A 105 -7.03 -7.56 5.66
CA PHE A 105 -7.42 -6.96 4.39
C PHE A 105 -7.31 -7.96 3.23
N SER A 106 -6.25 -8.77 3.23
CA SER A 106 -6.04 -9.84 2.24
C SER A 106 -7.16 -10.89 2.31
N LEU A 107 -7.58 -11.25 3.53
CA LEU A 107 -8.73 -12.14 3.74
C LEU A 107 -10.04 -11.49 3.27
N ALA A 108 -10.24 -10.19 3.46
CA ALA A 108 -11.45 -9.51 2.99
C ALA A 108 -11.57 -9.51 1.46
N ASP A 109 -10.45 -9.37 0.73
CA ASP A 109 -10.43 -9.45 -0.73
C ASP A 109 -10.62 -10.89 -1.23
N ALA A 110 -10.08 -11.88 -0.50
CA ALA A 110 -10.32 -13.30 -0.78
C ALA A 110 -11.77 -13.74 -0.45
N VAL A 111 -12.43 -13.08 0.49
CA VAL A 111 -13.79 -13.39 0.96
C VAL A 111 -14.84 -12.55 0.24
N VAL A 112 -14.50 -11.79 -0.82
CA VAL A 112 -15.51 -11.07 -1.62
C VAL A 112 -16.58 -12.08 -2.03
N PRO A 113 -17.79 -12.01 -1.45
CA PRO A 113 -18.86 -12.89 -1.86
C PRO A 113 -19.12 -12.57 -3.34
N PRO A 114 -19.52 -13.57 -4.17
CA PRO A 114 -19.84 -13.31 -5.57
C PRO A 114 -20.72 -12.06 -5.61
N LYS A 115 -20.29 -11.04 -6.37
CA LYS A 115 -21.02 -9.76 -6.50
C LYS A 115 -22.49 -10.12 -6.65
N LYS A 116 -23.29 -9.81 -5.62
CA LYS A 116 -24.69 -10.19 -5.58
C LYS A 116 -25.30 -9.62 -6.84
N GLU A 117 -25.80 -10.49 -7.73
CA GLU A 117 -26.36 -10.04 -9.00
C GLU A 117 -27.38 -8.94 -8.71
N SER A 118 -27.31 -7.85 -9.48
CA SER A 118 -28.26 -6.77 -9.33
C SER A 118 -29.66 -7.36 -9.55
N ARG A 119 -30.44 -7.46 -8.46
CA ARG A 119 -31.85 -7.90 -8.52
C ARG A 119 -32.77 -6.81 -9.07
N SER A 120 -32.21 -5.75 -9.64
CA SER A 120 -32.98 -4.70 -10.28
C SER A 120 -33.79 -5.30 -11.42
N PRO A 121 -35.10 -4.97 -11.52
CA PRO A 121 -35.92 -5.37 -12.66
C PRO A 121 -35.36 -4.89 -14.00
N TYR A 122 -34.46 -3.90 -14.00
CA TYR A 122 -33.85 -3.30 -15.19
C TYR A 122 -32.43 -3.82 -15.49
N ALA A 123 -31.85 -4.66 -14.62
CA ALA A 123 -30.54 -5.26 -14.87
C ALA A 123 -30.65 -6.24 -16.05
N SER A 124 -30.09 -5.85 -17.20
CA SER A 124 -30.13 -6.65 -18.43
C SER A 124 -28.78 -7.35 -18.65
N PRO A 125 -28.76 -8.66 -18.95
CA PRO A 125 -27.53 -9.39 -19.14
C PRO A 125 -26.79 -8.91 -20.39
N VAL A 126 -25.46 -8.86 -20.31
CA VAL A 126 -24.59 -8.56 -21.46
C VAL A 126 -24.24 -9.87 -22.16
N VAL A 127 -24.68 -9.99 -23.41
CA VAL A 127 -24.45 -11.15 -24.28
C VAL A 127 -23.31 -10.85 -25.23
N VAL A 128 -22.29 -11.71 -25.25
CA VAL A 128 -21.17 -11.61 -26.19
C VAL A 128 -21.52 -12.39 -27.45
N VAL A 129 -21.55 -11.71 -28.59
CA VAL A 129 -21.89 -12.33 -29.88
C VAL A 129 -20.68 -12.27 -30.82
N ARG A 130 -20.32 -13.41 -31.42
CA ARG A 130 -19.38 -13.44 -32.54
C ARG A 130 -20.13 -13.15 -33.84
N LYS A 131 -19.67 -12.15 -34.59
CA LYS A 131 -20.18 -11.87 -35.94
C LYS A 131 -19.63 -12.90 -36.95
N LYS A 132 -20.31 -13.02 -38.10
CA LYS A 132 -19.87 -13.83 -39.25
C LYS A 132 -18.46 -13.46 -39.74
N SER A 133 -18.04 -12.20 -39.55
CA SER A 133 -16.69 -11.72 -39.85
C SER A 133 -15.65 -12.05 -38.77
N GLY A 134 -15.99 -12.82 -37.75
CA GLY A 134 -15.12 -13.13 -36.60
C GLY A 134 -15.05 -12.04 -35.53
N LYS A 135 -15.53 -10.82 -35.82
CA LYS A 135 -15.52 -9.69 -34.87
C LYS A 135 -16.49 -9.95 -33.69
N VAL A 136 -16.00 -9.83 -32.46
CA VAL A 136 -16.82 -9.92 -31.25
C VAL A 136 -17.54 -8.60 -30.99
N ARG A 137 -18.81 -8.66 -30.56
CA ARG A 137 -19.60 -7.51 -30.11
C ARG A 137 -20.33 -7.88 -28.81
N MET A 138 -20.25 -7.00 -27.81
CA MET A 138 -21.10 -7.07 -26.62
C MET A 138 -22.45 -6.44 -26.93
N CYS A 139 -23.53 -7.16 -26.67
CA CYS A 139 -24.91 -6.73 -26.87
C CYS A 139 -25.65 -6.83 -25.52
N VAL A 140 -26.52 -5.88 -25.22
CA VAL A 140 -27.39 -5.96 -24.03
C VAL A 140 -28.69 -6.66 -24.43
N ASP A 141 -29.15 -7.64 -23.66
CA ASP A 141 -30.44 -8.31 -23.93
C ASP A 141 -31.62 -7.49 -23.41
N TYR A 142 -32.23 -6.70 -24.30
CA TYR A 142 -33.39 -5.86 -24.00
C TYR A 142 -34.73 -6.61 -23.99
N ARG A 143 -34.78 -7.92 -24.26
CA ARG A 143 -36.07 -8.65 -24.39
C ARG A 143 -36.94 -8.54 -23.15
N THR A 144 -36.35 -8.56 -21.96
CA THR A 144 -37.10 -8.40 -20.70
C THR A 144 -37.58 -6.97 -20.49
N LEU A 145 -36.80 -5.97 -20.90
CA LEU A 145 -37.18 -4.56 -20.80
C LEU A 145 -38.35 -4.24 -21.74
N ASN A 146 -38.26 -4.68 -23.00
CA ASN A 146 -39.25 -4.41 -24.04
C ASN A 146 -40.60 -5.10 -23.81
N ARG A 147 -40.71 -6.06 -22.86
CA ARG A 147 -41.98 -6.69 -22.47
C ARG A 147 -42.75 -5.87 -21.43
N ARG A 148 -42.13 -4.83 -20.85
CA ARG A 148 -42.69 -3.99 -19.78
C ARG A 148 -43.02 -2.57 -20.25
N THR A 149 -42.91 -2.32 -21.55
CA THR A 149 -43.25 -1.07 -22.24
C THR A 149 -44.15 -1.44 -23.40
#